data_AF-A0A6C0D4D2-F1
#
_entry.id   AF-A0A6C0D4D2-F1
#
_cell.length_a   1.000
_cell.length_b   1.000
_cell.length_c   1.000
_cell.angle_alpha   90.00
_cell.angle_beta   90.00
_cell.angle_gamma   90.00
#
_symmetry.space_group_name_H-M   'P 1'
#
loop_
_entity.id
_entity.type
_entity.pdbx_description
1 polymer ?
#
loop_
_entity_poly.entity_id
_entity_poly.type
_entity_poly.pdbx_seq_one_letter_code
_entity_poly.pdbx_strand_id
1 'polypeptide(L)'
;MKTRKLRRYKKSLGGTNEKEREIIEEAKTNIVKNKEEIVNTNNGIIKSFTDENIKNLSFDEKQYDTIDTTIKRNLLKSHNKQLISNYIRETVNNRLKNETTKKALRYSFGEQKKEWSKVCNRGVIFKKECGETLKDIITREIESTIYMLRLIFKSIISIENTIESSNIFILNDKDAKLTGLWKDDSQFINLNITQYKPRLIMGFGPSASGKTYNATQIINIFTQLDKDFPKVFLSIDGGIAREQSMAYQTIVYDLLSEGVLGLSGLVTGIQTFSIFNSDKVKKQLISYLASQTNKMSLYVPETLGSCLHVGFSPFDCRPKYKKYIDYTGDNQWIGLNIWQHKEGGNCTFADEFKCEGCKESGEKREIKEGKKYSGSQWQTSYNNGQREMLTAVGGRYEIHNTGGKKTNGILNKNTFIDHTNYSKEDDRRELEKKIKEIGWRYCNNSLANCSTGNESVNIVKYDTNHVVFIKDILDKMFL
;
A
#
# COMPACT_ATOMS: atom_id res chain seq x y z
N MET A 1 11.40 33.81 -24.03
CA MET A 1 11.90 32.41 -24.07
C MET A 1 11.05 31.40 -23.25
N LYS A 2 10.45 31.79 -22.11
CA LYS A 2 9.58 30.93 -21.25
C LYS A 2 8.25 30.47 -21.88
N THR A 3 7.61 31.29 -22.71
CA THR A 3 6.34 30.97 -23.40
C THR A 3 6.47 29.97 -24.56
N ARG A 4 7.69 29.78 -25.11
CA ARG A 4 7.93 28.82 -26.20
C ARG A 4 8.10 27.37 -25.71
N LYS A 5 8.60 27.13 -24.49
CA LYS A 5 8.71 25.77 -23.92
C LYS A 5 7.35 25.21 -23.49
N LEU A 6 6.48 26.01 -22.87
CA LEU A 6 5.09 25.61 -22.57
C LEU A 6 4.28 25.33 -23.85
N ARG A 7 4.46 26.15 -24.90
CA ARG A 7 3.81 25.91 -26.20
C ARG A 7 4.32 24.66 -26.92
N ARG A 8 5.59 24.28 -26.77
CA ARG A 8 6.13 23.02 -27.35
C ARG A 8 5.63 21.79 -26.60
N TYR A 9 5.48 21.86 -25.28
CA TYR A 9 4.88 20.78 -24.47
C TYR A 9 3.38 20.59 -24.78
N LYS A 10 2.63 21.69 -24.96
CA LYS A 10 1.24 21.66 -25.44
C LYS A 10 1.09 21.18 -26.89
N LYS A 11 2.12 21.34 -27.74
CA LYS A 11 2.11 20.87 -29.13
C LYS A 11 2.49 19.39 -29.30
N SER A 12 3.28 18.82 -28.39
CA SER A 12 3.65 17.39 -28.44
C SER A 12 2.55 16.45 -27.96
N LEU A 13 1.54 16.98 -27.26
CA LEU A 13 0.37 16.26 -26.78
C LEU A 13 -0.82 16.43 -27.75
N GLY A 14 -0.60 16.35 -29.06
CA GLY A 14 -1.60 16.66 -30.10
C GLY A 14 -3.04 16.32 -29.72
N GLY A 15 -3.86 17.37 -29.53
CA GLY A 15 -5.29 17.29 -29.19
C GLY A 15 -5.59 16.80 -27.77
N THR A 16 -5.45 17.65 -26.74
CA THR A 16 -5.50 17.18 -25.33
C THR A 16 -6.38 17.96 -24.34
N ASN A 17 -7.09 19.03 -24.72
CA ASN A 17 -7.88 19.76 -23.71
C ASN A 17 -9.02 18.93 -23.10
N GLU A 18 -9.63 18.00 -23.84
CA GLU A 18 -10.76 17.20 -23.35
C GLU A 18 -10.29 16.01 -22.51
N LYS A 19 -9.34 15.22 -23.02
CA LYS A 19 -8.75 14.09 -22.28
C LYS A 19 -8.02 14.54 -21.00
N GLU A 20 -7.35 15.70 -21.03
CA GLU A 20 -6.72 16.29 -19.83
C GLU A 20 -7.78 16.75 -18.82
N ARG A 21 -8.90 17.33 -19.28
CA ARG A 21 -10.04 17.67 -18.40
C ARG A 21 -10.68 16.44 -17.80
N GLU A 22 -10.93 15.39 -18.57
CA GLU A 22 -11.46 14.12 -18.07
C GLU A 22 -10.54 13.53 -16.99
N ILE A 23 -9.23 13.50 -17.23
CA ILE A 23 -8.24 13.05 -16.26
C ILE A 23 -8.30 13.89 -14.97
N ILE A 24 -8.39 15.21 -15.08
CA ILE A 24 -8.47 16.12 -13.93
C ILE A 24 -9.77 15.92 -13.15
N GLU A 25 -10.91 15.75 -13.82
CA GLU A 25 -12.20 15.52 -13.16
C GLU A 25 -12.28 14.14 -12.50
N GLU A 26 -11.71 13.11 -13.14
CA GLU A 26 -11.55 11.78 -12.53
C GLU A 26 -10.65 11.86 -11.28
N ALA A 27 -9.55 12.62 -11.35
CA ALA A 27 -8.63 12.84 -10.23
C ALA A 27 -9.34 13.51 -9.05
N LYS A 28 -10.07 14.60 -9.29
CA LYS A 28 -10.86 15.31 -8.26
C LYS A 28 -11.87 14.38 -7.61
N THR A 29 -12.59 13.59 -8.41
CA THR A 29 -13.58 12.62 -7.93
C THR A 29 -12.94 11.57 -7.02
N ASN A 30 -11.81 10.98 -7.45
CA ASN A 30 -11.06 10.00 -6.67
C ASN A 30 -10.58 10.58 -5.33
N ILE A 31 -10.17 11.84 -5.29
CA ILE A 31 -9.68 12.45 -4.05
C ILE A 31 -10.81 12.79 -3.08
N VAL A 32 -11.95 13.27 -3.57
CA VAL A 32 -13.15 13.44 -2.72
C VAL A 32 -13.52 12.10 -2.09
N LYS A 33 -13.54 11.04 -2.89
CA LYS A 33 -13.77 9.67 -2.41
C LYS A 33 -12.74 9.24 -1.36
N ASN A 34 -11.44 9.51 -1.57
CA ASN A 34 -10.40 9.21 -0.59
C ASN A 34 -10.60 9.98 0.73
N LYS A 35 -11.01 11.25 0.67
CA LYS A 35 -11.32 12.05 1.88
C LYS A 35 -12.51 11.48 2.63
N GLU A 36 -13.57 11.12 1.93
CA GLU A 36 -14.74 10.44 2.52
C GLU A 36 -14.33 9.09 3.13
N GLU A 37 -13.46 8.35 2.45
CA GLU A 37 -12.91 7.09 2.96
C GLU A 37 -12.10 7.28 4.24
N ILE A 38 -11.24 8.31 4.32
CA ILE A 38 -10.49 8.64 5.55
C ILE A 38 -11.45 8.97 6.70
N VAL A 39 -12.50 9.76 6.45
CA VAL A 39 -13.52 10.07 7.47
C VAL A 39 -14.23 8.80 7.93
N ASN A 40 -14.64 7.93 7.00
CA ASN A 40 -15.26 6.65 7.32
C ASN A 40 -14.31 5.73 8.11
N THR A 41 -13.01 5.80 7.80
CA THR A 41 -11.97 5.06 8.51
C THR A 41 -11.85 5.55 9.95
N ASN A 42 -11.86 6.86 10.18
CA ASN A 42 -11.87 7.42 11.54
C ASN A 42 -13.10 6.96 12.33
N ASN A 43 -14.27 6.94 11.69
CA ASN A 43 -15.48 6.41 12.31
C ASN A 43 -15.35 4.92 12.62
N GLY A 44 -14.70 4.15 11.74
CA GLY A 44 -14.38 2.74 11.95
C GLY A 44 -13.43 2.53 13.13
N ILE A 45 -12.38 3.36 13.26
CA ILE A 45 -11.43 3.32 14.39
C ILE A 45 -12.15 3.63 15.69
N ILE A 46 -13.00 4.65 15.72
CA ILE A 46 -13.78 4.99 16.92
C ILE A 46 -14.63 3.78 17.32
N LYS A 47 -15.34 3.17 16.36
CA LYS A 47 -16.09 1.93 16.59
C LYS A 47 -15.21 0.75 17.00
N SER A 48 -13.93 0.74 16.61
CA SER A 48 -12.98 -0.32 16.92
C SER A 48 -12.44 -0.32 18.34
N PHE A 49 -12.70 0.72 19.12
CA PHE A 49 -12.53 0.66 20.57
C PHE A 49 -13.80 0.08 21.20
N THR A 50 -13.66 -0.72 22.26
CA THR A 50 -14.82 -1.21 23.02
C THR A 50 -15.61 -0.03 23.61
N ASP A 51 -16.92 -0.19 23.83
CA ASP A 51 -17.74 0.84 24.50
C ASP A 51 -17.18 1.24 25.88
N GLU A 52 -16.51 0.32 26.56
CA GLU A 52 -15.82 0.58 27.83
C GLU A 52 -14.54 1.40 27.62
N ASN A 53 -13.76 1.14 26.57
CA ASN A 53 -12.59 1.95 26.20
C ASN A 53 -13.01 3.34 25.71
N ILE A 54 -14.16 3.46 25.03
CA ILE A 54 -14.71 4.74 24.57
C ILE A 54 -15.17 5.60 25.75
N LYS A 55 -15.75 5.00 26.79
CA LYS A 55 -16.12 5.69 28.05
C LYS A 55 -14.90 6.15 28.85
N ASN A 56 -13.82 5.37 28.81
CA ASN A 56 -12.59 5.64 29.57
C ASN A 56 -11.53 6.42 28.78
N LEU A 57 -11.71 6.61 27.47
CA LEU A 57 -11.15 7.74 26.74
C LEU A 57 -11.76 9.02 27.31
N SER A 58 -11.38 9.39 28.53
CA SER A 58 -11.89 10.56 29.22
C SER A 58 -11.41 11.81 28.48
N PHE A 59 -12.18 12.23 27.51
CA PHE A 59 -12.25 13.63 27.13
C PHE A 59 -13.40 14.22 27.95
N ASP A 60 -13.05 15.02 28.97
CA ASP A 60 -13.92 15.82 29.86
C ASP A 60 -15.44 15.77 29.58
N GLU A 61 -16.22 15.25 30.54
CA GLU A 61 -17.67 14.92 30.54
C GLU A 61 -18.61 15.99 29.96
N LYS A 62 -18.18 17.25 29.83
CA LYS A 62 -18.89 18.28 29.04
C LYS A 62 -18.96 17.99 27.53
N GLN A 63 -18.34 16.91 27.04
CA GLN A 63 -18.19 16.61 25.60
C GLN A 63 -19.10 15.50 25.07
N TYR A 64 -19.79 14.73 25.93
CA TYR A 64 -20.57 13.57 25.49
C TYR A 64 -22.08 13.80 25.36
N ASP A 65 -22.68 14.71 26.15
CA ASP A 65 -24.14 14.92 26.22
C ASP A 65 -24.81 15.47 24.95
N THR A 66 -24.05 15.81 23.90
CA THR A 66 -24.61 16.47 22.72
C THR A 66 -24.90 15.51 21.55
N ILE A 67 -24.56 14.22 21.66
CA ILE A 67 -24.43 13.34 20.48
C ILE A 67 -25.66 12.44 20.25
N ASP A 68 -26.29 11.86 21.28
CA ASP A 68 -27.28 10.79 21.07
C ASP A 68 -28.71 11.27 20.75
N THR A 69 -29.14 12.44 21.22
CA THR A 69 -30.55 12.89 21.08
C THR A 69 -30.88 13.52 19.71
N THR A 70 -29.86 13.92 18.95
CA THR A 70 -30.02 14.63 17.66
C THR A 70 -29.87 13.70 16.45
N ILE A 71 -29.11 12.62 16.59
CA ILE A 71 -28.87 11.64 15.51
C ILE A 71 -30.16 10.86 15.20
N LYS A 72 -30.95 10.51 16.23
CA LYS A 72 -32.24 9.82 16.07
C LYS A 72 -33.36 10.68 15.45
N ARG A 73 -33.30 12.01 15.52
CA ARG A 73 -34.35 12.89 14.97
C ARG A 73 -34.13 13.35 13.52
N ASN A 74 -32.89 13.35 13.02
CA ASN A 74 -32.57 14.00 11.74
C ASN A 74 -32.19 13.04 10.60
N LEU A 75 -32.20 11.73 10.85
CA LEU A 75 -31.99 10.70 9.82
C LEU A 75 -33.15 10.57 8.80
N LEU A 76 -34.21 11.38 8.92
CA LEU A 76 -35.45 11.16 8.15
C LEU A 76 -35.81 12.19 7.07
N LYS A 77 -35.03 13.26 6.78
CA LYS A 77 -35.42 14.18 5.68
C LYS A 77 -34.26 14.71 4.82
N SER A 78 -34.14 14.09 3.64
CA SER A 78 -33.91 14.66 2.29
C SER A 78 -32.70 15.58 1.98
N HIS A 79 -31.86 15.05 1.09
CA HIS A 79 -31.12 15.67 -0.03
C HIS A 79 -30.80 17.18 -0.02
N ASN A 80 -29.54 17.53 0.34
CA ASN A 80 -28.79 18.57 -0.39
C ASN A 80 -27.27 18.55 -0.08
N LYS A 81 -26.39 18.48 -1.09
CA LYS A 81 -24.92 18.37 -0.99
C LYS A 81 -24.26 19.61 -0.34
N GLN A 82 -24.89 20.77 -0.48
CA GLN A 82 -24.37 22.05 0.02
C GLN A 82 -24.66 22.24 1.52
N LEU A 83 -25.73 21.63 2.02
CA LEU A 83 -26.03 21.55 3.44
C LEU A 83 -25.09 20.59 4.16
N ILE A 84 -24.54 19.55 3.53
CA ILE A 84 -23.55 18.65 4.17
C ILE A 84 -22.23 19.38 4.42
N SER A 85 -21.77 20.25 3.52
CA SER A 85 -20.55 21.04 3.73
C SER A 85 -20.74 22.08 4.84
N ASN A 86 -21.91 22.72 4.90
CA ASN A 86 -22.25 23.67 5.97
C ASN A 86 -22.58 22.96 7.29
N TYR A 87 -23.18 21.78 7.25
CA TYR A 87 -23.46 20.92 8.40
C TYR A 87 -22.18 20.33 8.97
N ILE A 88 -21.22 19.88 8.15
CA ILE A 88 -19.89 19.48 8.63
C ILE A 88 -19.17 20.71 9.19
N ARG A 89 -19.23 21.88 8.54
CA ARG A 89 -18.63 23.12 9.08
C ARG A 89 -19.25 23.52 10.42
N GLU A 90 -20.56 23.62 10.52
CA GLU A 90 -21.25 24.08 11.73
C GLU A 90 -21.27 23.01 12.82
N THR A 91 -21.41 21.73 12.48
CA THR A 91 -21.38 20.61 13.45
C THR A 91 -19.98 20.38 13.99
N VAL A 92 -18.92 20.56 13.18
CA VAL A 92 -17.52 20.49 13.64
C VAL A 92 -17.12 21.77 14.38
N ASN A 93 -17.61 22.95 13.96
CA ASN A 93 -17.28 24.22 14.63
C ASN A 93 -18.03 24.43 15.95
N ASN A 94 -19.28 23.96 16.09
CA ASN A 94 -20.09 24.16 17.29
C ASN A 94 -19.89 23.09 18.38
N ARG A 95 -19.29 21.92 18.08
CA ARG A 95 -19.13 20.80 19.05
C ARG A 95 -17.74 20.62 19.66
N LEU A 96 -16.74 21.44 19.33
CA LEU A 96 -15.37 21.28 19.86
C LEU A 96 -15.06 22.33 20.94
N LYS A 97 -15.47 22.08 22.19
CA LYS A 97 -15.10 22.92 23.35
C LYS A 97 -13.75 22.55 23.99
N ASN A 98 -13.04 21.53 23.49
CA ASN A 98 -11.70 21.19 23.98
C ASN A 98 -10.59 21.89 23.18
N GLU A 99 -9.84 22.80 23.83
CA GLU A 99 -8.74 23.57 23.24
C GLU A 99 -7.59 22.68 22.74
N THR A 100 -7.39 21.50 23.32
CA THR A 100 -6.30 20.57 22.96
C THR A 100 -6.58 19.83 21.65
N THR A 101 -7.82 19.36 21.45
CA THR A 101 -8.29 18.77 20.18
C THR A 101 -8.45 19.84 19.10
N LYS A 102 -8.85 21.06 19.48
CA LYS A 102 -8.77 22.25 18.61
C LYS A 102 -7.34 22.54 18.19
N LYS A 103 -6.34 22.43 19.07
CA LYS A 103 -4.93 22.61 18.69
C LYS A 103 -4.48 21.52 17.72
N ALA A 104 -4.76 20.25 17.97
CA ALA A 104 -4.37 19.16 17.07
C ALA A 104 -5.05 19.24 15.68
N LEU A 105 -6.35 19.59 15.62
CA LEU A 105 -7.10 19.71 14.36
C LEU A 105 -6.94 21.07 13.65
N ARG A 106 -6.82 22.20 14.38
CA ARG A 106 -6.52 23.52 13.78
C ARG A 106 -5.10 23.55 13.24
N TYR A 107 -4.15 22.89 13.93
CA TYR A 107 -2.82 22.67 13.35
C TYR A 107 -2.91 21.89 12.06
N SER A 108 -3.92 21.04 11.83
CA SER A 108 -3.89 20.10 10.71
C SER A 108 -4.45 20.62 9.37
N PHE A 109 -5.25 21.70 9.29
CA PHE A 109 -5.91 22.02 7.99
C PHE A 109 -6.18 23.48 7.61
N GLY A 110 -6.60 24.35 8.54
CA GLY A 110 -7.09 25.69 8.18
C GLY A 110 -5.99 26.73 7.99
N GLU A 111 -5.05 26.78 8.94
CA GLU A 111 -3.92 27.70 8.93
C GLU A 111 -2.81 27.21 8.01
N GLN A 112 -2.52 25.90 8.02
CA GLN A 112 -1.52 25.29 7.14
C GLN A 112 -1.80 25.57 5.66
N LYS A 113 -3.06 25.46 5.21
CA LYS A 113 -3.45 25.77 3.82
C LYS A 113 -3.11 27.21 3.44
N LYS A 114 -3.33 28.17 4.34
CA LYS A 114 -2.98 29.59 4.11
C LYS A 114 -1.47 29.84 4.20
N GLU A 115 -0.75 29.03 4.96
CA GLU A 115 0.68 29.18 5.22
C GLU A 115 1.51 28.65 4.05
N TRP A 116 1.28 27.42 3.59
CA TRP A 116 2.04 26.89 2.46
C TRP A 116 1.62 27.49 1.11
N SER A 117 0.35 27.88 0.92
CA SER A 117 -0.07 28.59 -0.29
C SER A 117 0.61 29.97 -0.44
N LYS A 118 1.06 30.58 0.66
CA LYS A 118 1.82 31.82 0.67
C LYS A 118 3.31 31.60 0.40
N VAL A 119 3.89 30.52 0.93
CA VAL A 119 5.33 30.19 0.81
C VAL A 119 5.65 29.58 -0.56
N CYS A 120 4.75 28.75 -1.09
CA CYS A 120 4.89 28.04 -2.36
C CYS A 120 4.28 28.87 -3.51
N ASN A 121 4.87 30.04 -3.79
CA ASN A 121 4.38 30.94 -4.85
C ASN A 121 4.33 30.23 -6.22
N ARG A 122 3.24 30.46 -6.97
CA ARG A 122 2.85 29.87 -8.28
C ARG A 122 4.03 29.71 -9.26
N GLY A 123 4.68 28.55 -9.23
CA GLY A 123 5.77 28.22 -10.13
C GLY A 123 6.29 26.81 -9.88
N VAL A 124 6.56 26.07 -10.96
CA VAL A 124 6.92 24.64 -11.05
C VAL A 124 8.27 24.29 -10.37
N ILE A 125 8.83 25.17 -9.53
CA ILE A 125 10.10 24.96 -8.84
C ILE A 125 9.85 25.04 -7.34
N PHE A 126 9.91 23.87 -6.68
CA PHE A 126 9.95 23.77 -5.23
C PHE A 126 11.12 24.61 -4.70
N LYS A 127 10.83 25.74 -4.05
CA LYS A 127 11.84 26.38 -3.20
C LYS A 127 12.10 25.43 -2.03
N LYS A 128 13.38 25.27 -1.66
CA LYS A 128 13.81 24.39 -0.56
C LYS A 128 13.00 24.64 0.73
N GLU A 129 12.70 25.90 1.01
CA GLU A 129 11.88 26.36 2.13
C GLU A 129 10.44 25.79 2.11
N CYS A 130 9.76 25.83 0.96
CA CYS A 130 8.43 25.19 0.78
C CYS A 130 8.53 23.67 0.98
N GLY A 131 9.63 23.07 0.51
CA GLY A 131 10.06 21.70 0.82
C GLY A 131 9.98 21.39 2.29
N GLU A 132 10.77 22.13 3.06
CA GLU A 132 10.97 21.94 4.49
C GLU A 132 9.66 22.14 5.26
N THR A 133 8.88 23.18 4.97
CA THR A 133 7.57 23.38 5.60
C THR A 133 6.62 22.21 5.37
N LEU A 134 6.49 21.72 4.13
CA LEU A 134 5.59 20.60 3.83
C LEU A 134 6.09 19.29 4.44
N LYS A 135 7.41 19.08 4.46
CA LYS A 135 8.03 17.94 5.13
C LYS A 135 7.76 17.97 6.63
N ASP A 136 7.82 19.13 7.28
CA ASP A 136 7.55 19.27 8.70
C ASP A 136 6.07 18.98 9.03
N ILE A 137 5.15 19.49 8.21
CA ILE A 137 3.71 19.21 8.33
C ILE A 137 3.44 17.70 8.23
N ILE A 138 3.96 17.06 7.19
CA ILE A 138 3.80 15.61 6.98
C ILE A 138 4.46 14.83 8.13
N THR A 139 5.62 15.26 8.60
CA THR A 139 6.34 14.60 9.70
C THR A 139 5.51 14.63 10.99
N ARG A 140 4.92 15.79 11.32
CA ARG A 140 4.01 15.92 12.48
C ARG A 140 2.78 15.03 12.35
N GLU A 141 2.19 14.93 11.16
CA GLU A 141 1.07 14.00 10.95
C GLU A 141 1.52 12.54 11.15
N ILE A 142 2.62 12.14 10.53
CA ILE A 142 3.16 10.77 10.62
C ILE A 142 3.46 10.37 12.07
N GLU A 143 3.92 11.32 12.88
CA GLU A 143 4.21 11.12 14.30
C GLU A 143 2.96 11.13 15.20
N SER A 144 1.78 11.46 14.66
CA SER A 144 0.54 11.49 15.42
C SER A 144 -0.08 10.11 15.63
N THR A 145 -0.69 9.92 16.79
CA THR A 145 -1.38 8.67 17.15
C THR A 145 -2.51 8.35 16.19
N ILE A 146 -3.30 9.35 15.82
CA ILE A 146 -4.45 9.15 14.91
C ILE A 146 -4.02 8.74 13.50
N TYR A 147 -2.87 9.21 13.01
CA TYR A 147 -2.33 8.73 11.73
C TYR A 147 -1.93 7.26 11.82
N MET A 148 -1.20 6.87 12.88
CA MET A 148 -0.74 5.50 13.03
C MET A 148 -1.91 4.51 13.22
N LEU A 149 -2.94 4.88 13.98
CA LEU A 149 -4.16 4.08 14.11
C LEU A 149 -4.88 3.91 12.75
N ARG A 150 -5.02 4.99 11.97
CA ARG A 150 -5.58 4.93 10.61
C ARG A 150 -4.79 4.01 9.70
N LEU A 151 -3.47 4.15 9.73
CA LEU A 151 -2.57 3.32 8.95
C LEU A 151 -2.73 1.85 9.31
N ILE A 152 -2.66 1.50 10.60
CA ILE A 152 -2.80 0.11 11.06
C ILE A 152 -4.15 -0.45 10.63
N PHE A 153 -5.25 0.27 10.90
CA PHE A 153 -6.60 -0.17 10.55
C PHE A 153 -6.73 -0.44 9.05
N LYS A 154 -6.19 0.43 8.19
CA LYS A 154 -6.23 0.27 6.73
C LYS A 154 -5.24 -0.74 6.18
N SER A 155 -4.20 -1.06 6.94
CA SER A 155 -3.25 -2.11 6.60
C SER A 155 -3.81 -3.51 6.86
N ILE A 156 -4.93 -3.67 7.58
CA ILE A 156 -5.52 -4.98 7.85
C ILE A 156 -6.16 -5.55 6.57
N ILE A 157 -5.68 -6.72 6.15
CA ILE A 157 -6.27 -7.58 5.12
C ILE A 157 -7.00 -8.70 5.86
N SER A 158 -8.32 -8.81 5.65
CA SER A 158 -9.17 -9.85 6.26
C SER A 158 -10.02 -10.53 5.19
N ILE A 159 -9.96 -11.86 5.10
CA ILE A 159 -10.63 -12.63 4.04
C ILE A 159 -12.10 -12.96 4.32
N GLU A 160 -12.53 -12.94 5.59
CA GLU A 160 -13.86 -13.47 5.97
C GLU A 160 -14.73 -12.47 6.75
N ASN A 161 -14.41 -11.17 6.73
CA ASN A 161 -15.01 -10.20 7.66
C ASN A 161 -14.99 -10.68 9.13
N THR A 162 -14.05 -11.58 9.47
CA THR A 162 -13.91 -12.22 10.78
C THR A 162 -13.49 -11.25 11.87
N ILE A 163 -13.03 -10.07 11.46
CA ILE A 163 -12.81 -8.95 12.37
C ILE A 163 -14.06 -8.12 12.31
N GLU A 164 -14.91 -8.23 13.33
CA GLU A 164 -15.83 -7.15 13.61
C GLU A 164 -15.00 -5.88 13.72
N SER A 165 -15.37 -4.84 12.98
CA SER A 165 -14.62 -3.59 13.02
C SER A 165 -14.56 -3.01 14.43
N SER A 166 -15.47 -3.44 15.32
CA SER A 166 -15.43 -3.28 16.78
C SER A 166 -14.38 -4.16 17.43
N ASN A 167 -13.49 -3.56 18.23
CA ASN A 167 -12.48 -4.20 19.07
C ASN A 167 -11.14 -4.56 18.41
N ILE A 168 -10.65 -3.82 17.40
CA ILE A 168 -9.27 -3.99 16.89
C ILE A 168 -8.25 -3.45 17.89
N PHE A 169 -8.54 -2.30 18.50
CA PHE A 169 -7.64 -1.64 19.44
C PHE A 169 -8.18 -1.75 20.86
N ILE A 170 -7.32 -2.17 21.78
CA ILE A 170 -7.58 -2.18 23.21
C ILE A 170 -6.66 -1.19 23.90
N LEU A 171 -7.21 -0.41 24.84
CA LEU A 171 -6.39 0.35 25.77
C LEU A 171 -5.98 -0.54 26.93
N ASN A 172 -4.68 -0.65 27.16
CA ASN A 172 -4.11 -1.49 28.23
C ASN A 172 -4.38 -0.91 29.62
N ASP A 173 -4.48 0.41 29.66
CA ASP A 173 -4.82 1.18 30.85
C ASP A 173 -6.03 2.04 30.50
N LYS A 174 -7.12 1.82 31.24
CA LYS A 174 -8.38 2.54 31.07
C LYS A 174 -8.21 4.02 31.43
N ASP A 175 -7.27 4.36 32.31
CA ASP A 175 -7.01 5.73 32.73
C ASP A 175 -5.90 6.41 31.89
N ALA A 176 -5.43 5.75 30.82
CA ALA A 176 -4.37 6.27 29.97
C ALA A 176 -4.77 7.59 29.29
N LYS A 177 -4.01 8.64 29.58
CA LYS A 177 -4.16 9.95 28.93
C LYS A 177 -3.31 10.00 27.67
N LEU A 178 -3.95 9.80 26.52
CA LEU A 178 -3.29 9.90 25.23
C LEU A 178 -2.88 11.35 24.93
N THR A 179 -1.62 11.54 24.55
CA THR A 179 -1.01 12.84 24.21
C THR A 179 -1.30 13.27 22.78
N GLY A 180 -1.65 12.32 21.92
CA GLY A 180 -1.76 12.49 20.47
C GLY A 180 -0.45 12.26 19.71
N LEU A 181 0.66 11.98 20.41
CA LEU A 181 1.95 11.61 19.82
C LEU A 181 2.15 10.10 19.92
N TRP A 182 2.39 9.44 18.77
CA TRP A 182 2.47 7.98 18.70
C TRP A 182 3.57 7.39 19.59
N LYS A 183 4.71 8.08 19.66
CA LYS A 183 5.86 7.63 20.48
C LYS A 183 5.51 7.49 21.97
N ASP A 184 4.57 8.31 22.47
CA ASP A 184 4.18 8.36 23.87
C ASP A 184 2.94 7.48 24.10
N ASP A 185 2.06 7.40 23.10
CA ASP A 185 0.75 6.74 23.19
C ASP A 185 0.79 5.25 22.86
N SER A 186 1.70 4.81 22.00
CA SER A 186 1.70 3.43 21.43
C SER A 186 1.80 2.32 22.47
N GLN A 187 2.43 2.56 23.62
CA GLN A 187 2.53 1.61 24.73
C GLN A 187 1.18 1.30 25.40
N PHE A 188 0.21 2.21 25.29
CA PHE A 188 -1.12 2.05 25.88
C PHE A 188 -2.10 1.36 24.94
N ILE A 189 -1.71 1.12 23.69
CA ILE A 189 -2.60 0.65 22.63
C ILE A 189 -2.17 -0.75 22.19
N ASN A 190 -2.98 -1.76 22.49
CA ASN A 190 -2.79 -3.13 22.04
C ASN A 190 -3.66 -3.49 20.83
N LEU A 191 -3.13 -4.36 19.98
CA LEU A 191 -3.91 -5.03 18.94
C LEU A 191 -4.61 -6.26 19.50
N ASN A 192 -5.93 -6.26 19.45
CA ASN A 192 -6.76 -7.40 19.80
C ASN A 192 -6.94 -8.35 18.61
N ILE A 193 -5.81 -8.79 18.05
CA ILE A 193 -5.80 -9.76 16.97
C ILE A 193 -4.86 -10.89 17.41
N THR A 194 -5.44 -12.00 17.81
CA THR A 194 -4.71 -13.19 18.23
C THR A 194 -4.50 -14.12 17.04
N GLN A 195 -3.27 -14.60 16.87
CA GLN A 195 -2.91 -15.57 15.85
C GLN A 195 -1.94 -16.60 16.40
N TYR A 196 -2.31 -17.86 16.30
CA TYR A 196 -1.54 -18.98 16.85
C TYR A 196 -0.29 -19.31 16.01
N LYS A 197 -0.32 -19.01 14.70
CA LYS A 197 0.78 -19.30 13.78
C LYS A 197 0.93 -18.18 12.73
N PRO A 198 1.61 -17.08 13.09
CA PRO A 198 1.84 -15.98 12.16
C PRO A 198 2.53 -16.45 10.89
N ARG A 199 2.08 -15.97 9.73
CA ARG A 199 2.71 -16.23 8.43
C ARG A 199 3.26 -14.96 7.82
N LEU A 200 4.32 -15.09 7.04
CA LEU A 200 4.89 -14.01 6.25
C LEU A 200 4.69 -14.28 4.76
N ILE A 201 4.12 -13.29 4.07
CA ILE A 201 4.05 -13.27 2.61
C ILE A 201 4.81 -12.04 2.10
N MET A 202 5.86 -12.29 1.33
CA MET A 202 6.61 -11.26 0.64
C MET A 202 6.07 -11.08 -0.78
N GLY A 203 5.60 -9.88 -1.10
CA GLY A 203 5.15 -9.50 -2.44
C GLY A 203 6.24 -8.75 -3.18
N PHE A 204 7.02 -9.42 -4.01
CA PHE A 204 8.06 -8.82 -4.84
C PHE A 204 7.55 -8.39 -6.22
N GLY A 205 8.35 -7.55 -6.89
CA GLY A 205 8.19 -7.21 -8.30
C GLY A 205 8.06 -5.70 -8.57
N PRO A 206 8.03 -5.29 -9.85
CA PRO A 206 8.08 -3.89 -10.26
C PRO A 206 7.00 -2.99 -9.65
N SER A 207 7.26 -1.67 -9.57
CA SER A 207 6.23 -0.72 -9.16
C SER A 207 5.01 -0.78 -10.10
N ALA A 208 3.81 -0.53 -9.55
CA ALA A 208 2.54 -0.58 -10.27
C ALA A 208 2.18 -1.96 -10.88
N SER A 209 2.81 -3.06 -10.44
CA SER A 209 2.47 -4.40 -10.92
C SER A 209 1.20 -5.03 -10.31
N GLY A 210 0.49 -4.34 -9.41
CA GLY A 210 -0.72 -4.85 -8.75
C GLY A 210 -0.47 -5.84 -7.60
N LYS A 211 0.66 -5.69 -6.90
CA LYS A 211 1.08 -6.51 -5.75
C LYS A 211 -0.03 -6.78 -4.72
N THR A 212 -0.61 -5.74 -4.14
CA THR A 212 -1.57 -5.84 -3.03
C THR A 212 -2.86 -6.57 -3.44
N TYR A 213 -3.37 -6.28 -4.64
CA TYR A 213 -4.56 -6.97 -5.17
C TYR A 213 -4.32 -8.47 -5.33
N ASN A 214 -3.22 -8.86 -6.00
CA ASN A 214 -2.92 -10.27 -6.25
C ASN A 214 -2.60 -11.01 -4.95
N ALA A 215 -1.90 -10.39 -4.00
CA ALA A 215 -1.64 -11.00 -2.70
C ALA A 215 -2.93 -11.31 -1.94
N THR A 216 -3.94 -10.43 -2.01
CA THR A 216 -5.25 -10.68 -1.38
C THR A 216 -5.94 -11.91 -1.98
N GLN A 217 -5.87 -12.08 -3.30
CA GLN A 217 -6.42 -13.29 -3.96
C GLN A 217 -5.68 -14.56 -3.53
N ILE A 218 -4.37 -14.50 -3.42
CA ILE A 218 -3.55 -15.64 -2.98
C ILE A 218 -3.82 -16.00 -1.51
N ILE A 219 -3.92 -15.01 -0.63
CA ILE A 219 -4.28 -15.25 0.77
C ILE A 219 -5.64 -15.95 0.85
N ASN A 220 -6.64 -15.49 0.09
CA ASN A 220 -7.95 -16.11 0.03
C ASN A 220 -7.91 -17.57 -0.42
N ILE A 221 -7.05 -17.89 -1.40
CA ILE A 221 -6.85 -19.28 -1.84
C ILE A 221 -6.23 -20.11 -0.71
N PHE A 222 -5.17 -19.64 -0.06
CA PHE A 222 -4.52 -20.40 1.02
C PHE A 222 -5.43 -20.61 2.23
N THR A 223 -6.27 -19.64 2.59
CA THR A 223 -7.28 -19.83 3.65
C THR A 223 -8.33 -20.88 3.32
N GLN A 224 -8.57 -21.14 2.03
CA GLN A 224 -9.50 -22.20 1.60
C GLN A 224 -8.83 -23.57 1.54
N LEU A 225 -7.53 -23.63 1.25
CA LEU A 225 -6.75 -24.87 1.15
C LEU A 225 -6.30 -25.37 2.53
N ASP A 226 -5.91 -24.46 3.41
CA ASP A 226 -5.41 -24.77 4.74
C ASP A 226 -6.25 -24.01 5.77
N LYS A 227 -7.02 -24.76 6.56
CA LYS A 227 -7.91 -24.21 7.60
C LYS A 227 -7.13 -23.53 8.73
N ASP A 228 -5.86 -23.91 8.94
CA ASP A 228 -4.97 -23.32 9.93
C ASP A 228 -4.19 -22.12 9.36
N PHE A 229 -4.36 -21.82 8.07
CA PHE A 229 -3.74 -20.65 7.46
C PHE A 229 -4.35 -19.35 8.01
N PRO A 230 -3.53 -18.33 8.33
CA PRO A 230 -4.06 -17.09 8.88
C PRO A 230 -5.06 -16.41 7.95
N LYS A 231 -6.16 -15.90 8.52
CA LYS A 231 -7.20 -15.18 7.78
C LYS A 231 -7.05 -13.66 7.80
N VAL A 232 -6.14 -13.19 8.65
CA VAL A 232 -5.86 -11.77 8.87
C VAL A 232 -4.38 -11.54 8.64
N PHE A 233 -4.05 -10.53 7.85
CA PHE A 233 -2.68 -10.08 7.63
C PHE A 233 -2.60 -8.58 7.85
N LEU A 234 -1.44 -8.11 8.32
CA LEU A 234 -1.12 -6.69 8.31
C LEU A 234 -0.19 -6.38 7.15
N SER A 235 -0.61 -5.47 6.28
CA SER A 235 0.14 -5.00 5.12
C SER A 235 1.12 -3.89 5.50
N ILE A 236 2.42 -4.11 5.27
CA ILE A 236 3.47 -3.12 5.49
C ILE A 236 3.75 -2.35 4.18
N ASP A 237 2.75 -1.61 3.69
CA ASP A 237 2.78 -0.94 2.38
C ASP A 237 3.00 0.57 2.50
N GLY A 238 4.02 1.07 1.81
CA GLY A 238 4.27 2.51 1.72
C GLY A 238 3.22 3.26 0.90
N GLY A 239 2.48 2.58 0.01
CA GLY A 239 1.32 3.12 -0.69
C GLY A 239 0.20 3.48 0.28
N ILE A 240 -0.24 2.51 1.09
CA ILE A 240 -1.24 2.72 2.15
C ILE A 240 -0.82 3.86 3.08
N ALA A 241 0.44 3.90 3.51
CA ALA A 241 0.96 4.99 4.34
C ALA A 241 0.74 6.39 3.73
N ARG A 242 0.96 6.55 2.42
CA ARG A 242 0.71 7.83 1.72
C ARG A 242 -0.77 8.12 1.56
N GLU A 243 -1.57 7.11 1.29
CA GLU A 243 -3.03 7.23 1.13
C GLU A 243 -3.71 7.65 2.44
N GLN A 244 -3.19 7.18 3.58
CA GLN A 244 -3.74 7.52 4.90
C GLN A 244 -3.22 8.84 5.48
N SER A 245 -2.21 9.48 4.87
CA SER A 245 -1.77 10.82 5.27
C SER A 245 -2.65 11.89 4.63
N MET A 246 -3.47 12.56 5.43
CA MET A 246 -4.32 13.63 4.94
C MET A 246 -3.52 14.85 4.48
N ALA A 247 -2.40 15.16 5.14
CA ALA A 247 -1.52 16.24 4.72
C ALA A 247 -0.96 15.95 3.31
N TYR A 248 -0.44 14.74 3.11
CA TYR A 248 0.05 14.29 1.81
C TYR A 248 -1.06 14.32 0.76
N GLN A 249 -2.24 13.75 1.04
CA GLN A 249 -3.37 13.75 0.10
C GLN A 249 -3.88 15.16 -0.22
N THR A 250 -3.82 16.09 0.73
CA THR A 250 -4.19 17.50 0.50
C THR A 250 -3.21 18.20 -0.43
N ILE A 251 -1.91 17.96 -0.25
CA ILE A 251 -0.88 18.48 -1.15
C ILE A 251 -1.12 17.95 -2.57
N VAL A 252 -1.32 16.63 -2.71
CA VAL A 252 -1.62 16.00 -4.02
C VAL A 252 -2.86 16.62 -4.65
N TYR A 253 -3.94 16.82 -3.88
CA TYR A 253 -5.17 17.46 -4.37
C TYR A 253 -4.95 18.87 -4.91
N ASP A 254 -4.30 19.72 -4.13
CA ASP A 254 -4.13 21.13 -4.50
C ASP A 254 -3.23 21.23 -5.75
N LEU A 255 -2.23 20.36 -5.90
CA LEU A 255 -1.39 20.29 -7.11
C LEU A 255 -2.16 19.84 -8.35
N LEU A 256 -3.02 18.83 -8.22
CA LEU A 256 -3.86 18.37 -9.31
C LEU A 256 -4.88 19.43 -9.74
N SER A 257 -5.39 20.21 -8.79
CA SER A 257 -6.29 21.34 -9.09
C SER A 257 -5.62 22.43 -9.93
N GLU A 258 -4.29 22.52 -9.88
CA GLU A 258 -3.46 23.42 -10.68
C GLU A 258 -2.91 22.75 -11.97
N GLY A 259 -3.37 21.54 -12.30
CA GLY A 259 -2.95 20.80 -13.50
C GLY A 259 -1.56 20.17 -13.40
N VAL A 260 -1.03 19.95 -12.19
CA VAL A 260 0.27 19.30 -11.99
C VAL A 260 0.07 17.80 -11.72
N LEU A 261 0.42 16.97 -12.72
CA LEU A 261 0.38 15.51 -12.62
C LEU A 261 1.64 14.97 -11.94
N GLY A 262 1.52 14.67 -10.65
CA GLY A 262 2.60 14.15 -9.81
C GLY A 262 3.74 15.14 -9.56
N LEU A 263 4.49 14.96 -8.47
CA LEU A 263 5.71 15.73 -8.22
C LEU A 263 6.94 14.85 -8.12
N SER A 264 7.99 15.25 -8.83
CA SER A 264 9.35 14.89 -8.45
C SER A 264 9.67 15.49 -7.07
N GLY A 265 9.97 14.63 -6.09
CA GLY A 265 10.27 15.04 -4.70
C GLY A 265 9.14 14.82 -3.69
N LEU A 266 7.94 14.41 -4.13
CA LEU A 266 6.87 13.95 -3.23
C LEU A 266 7.28 12.66 -2.48
N VAL A 267 7.93 11.77 -3.23
CA VAL A 267 8.52 10.50 -2.78
C VAL A 267 9.83 10.32 -3.54
N THR A 268 10.89 9.84 -2.89
CA THR A 268 12.20 9.63 -3.52
C THR A 268 12.09 8.83 -4.82
N GLY A 269 12.57 9.43 -5.91
CA GLY A 269 12.81 8.75 -7.19
C GLY A 269 14.26 8.94 -7.61
N ILE A 270 14.73 10.20 -7.67
CA ILE A 270 16.09 10.58 -8.10
C ILE A 270 16.58 11.89 -7.39
N GLN A 271 15.72 12.61 -6.66
CA GLN A 271 16.10 13.85 -5.94
C GLN A 271 16.40 13.58 -4.46
N THR A 272 17.37 14.31 -3.91
CA THR A 272 17.86 14.24 -2.52
C THR A 272 16.83 14.67 -1.47
N PHE A 273 15.66 15.14 -1.90
CA PHE A 273 14.60 15.65 -1.03
C PHE A 273 13.30 14.86 -1.23
N SER A 274 12.76 14.31 -0.14
CA SER A 274 11.46 13.62 -0.08
C SER A 274 10.65 14.20 1.05
N ILE A 275 9.44 14.69 0.75
CA ILE A 275 8.55 15.23 1.78
C ILE A 275 7.88 14.13 2.61
N PHE A 276 7.71 12.93 2.03
CA PHE A 276 7.16 11.76 2.72
C PHE A 276 8.22 10.67 2.87
N ASN A 277 8.46 10.21 4.10
CA ASN A 277 9.42 9.14 4.38
C ASN A 277 8.67 7.86 4.79
N SER A 278 8.32 7.02 3.79
CA SER A 278 7.63 5.76 4.05
C SER A 278 8.47 4.77 4.86
N ASP A 279 9.80 4.83 4.77
CA ASP A 279 10.66 3.92 5.52
C ASP A 279 10.64 4.22 7.01
N LYS A 280 10.52 5.51 7.40
CA LYS A 280 10.29 5.91 8.80
C LYS A 280 8.97 5.32 9.32
N VAL A 281 7.89 5.44 8.54
CA VAL A 281 6.57 4.88 8.88
C VAL A 281 6.64 3.36 9.04
N LYS A 282 7.24 2.65 8.06
CA LYS A 282 7.41 1.19 8.11
C LYS A 282 8.21 0.75 9.34
N LYS A 283 9.27 1.48 9.71
CA LYS A 283 10.06 1.22 10.91
C LYS A 283 9.23 1.39 12.18
N GLN A 284 8.50 2.50 12.31
CA GLN A 284 7.62 2.75 13.46
C GLN A 284 6.55 1.66 13.61
N LEU A 285 5.95 1.24 12.49
CA LEU A 285 4.96 0.17 12.50
C LEU A 285 5.57 -1.16 12.96
N ILE A 286 6.73 -1.56 12.45
CA ILE A 286 7.39 -2.79 12.90
C ILE A 286 7.85 -2.72 14.35
N SER A 287 8.38 -1.58 14.80
CA SER A 287 8.75 -1.39 16.21
C SER A 287 7.53 -1.52 17.14
N TYR A 288 6.40 -0.95 16.75
CA TYR A 288 5.14 -1.11 17.49
C TYR A 288 4.69 -2.58 17.52
N LEU A 289 4.69 -3.25 16.37
CA LEU A 289 4.28 -4.65 16.29
C LEU A 289 5.19 -5.57 17.12
N ALA A 290 6.49 -5.28 17.16
CA ALA A 290 7.45 -6.02 17.96
C ALA A 290 7.26 -5.81 19.47
N SER A 291 6.62 -4.72 19.90
CA SER A 291 6.27 -4.49 21.30
C SER A 291 4.94 -5.14 21.71
N GLN A 292 4.17 -5.66 20.76
CA GLN A 292 2.91 -6.36 21.04
C GLN A 292 3.18 -7.77 21.56
N THR A 293 2.35 -8.24 22.50
CA THR A 293 2.41 -9.61 23.01
C THR A 293 2.09 -10.63 21.92
N ASN A 294 1.11 -10.32 21.07
CA ASN A 294 0.67 -11.20 19.99
C ASN A 294 1.36 -10.81 18.68
N LYS A 295 2.07 -11.77 18.08
CA LYS A 295 2.62 -11.60 16.74
C LYS A 295 1.53 -11.70 15.69
N MET A 296 1.62 -10.86 14.66
CA MET A 296 0.69 -10.88 13.54
C MET A 296 1.34 -11.44 12.28
N SER A 297 0.52 -12.04 11.43
CA SER A 297 0.89 -12.39 10.05
C SER A 297 1.08 -11.12 9.23
N LEU A 298 2.10 -11.11 8.38
CA LEU A 298 2.47 -9.93 7.59
C LEU A 298 2.37 -10.19 6.10
N TYR A 299 1.84 -9.22 5.37
CA TYR A 299 2.06 -9.08 3.94
C TYR A 299 2.98 -7.87 3.69
N VAL A 300 4.07 -8.08 2.96
CA VAL A 300 5.06 -7.01 2.74
C VAL A 300 5.34 -6.85 1.25
N PRO A 301 4.79 -5.80 0.61
CA PRO A 301 5.12 -5.47 -0.77
C PRO A 301 6.47 -4.75 -0.87
N GLU A 302 7.40 -5.29 -1.65
CA GLU A 302 8.72 -4.71 -1.91
C GLU A 302 9.07 -4.71 -3.40
N THR A 303 9.67 -3.63 -3.88
CA THR A 303 10.10 -3.53 -5.29
C THR A 303 11.52 -4.00 -5.51
N LEU A 304 12.38 -3.95 -4.49
CA LEU A 304 13.79 -4.34 -4.58
C LEU A 304 14.61 -3.63 -5.67
N GLY A 305 14.12 -2.49 -6.20
CA GLY A 305 14.77 -1.74 -7.27
C GLY A 305 16.10 -1.07 -6.91
N SER A 306 16.39 -0.93 -5.61
CA SER A 306 17.61 -0.32 -5.07
C SER A 306 18.51 -1.29 -4.31
N CYS A 307 18.37 -2.61 -4.50
CA CYS A 307 19.40 -3.53 -4.01
C CYS A 307 20.63 -3.36 -4.91
N LEU A 308 21.61 -2.60 -4.43
CA LEU A 308 22.90 -2.39 -5.10
C LEU A 308 23.96 -3.28 -4.44
N HIS A 309 25.02 -3.60 -5.17
CA HIS A 309 26.20 -4.29 -4.63
C HIS A 309 26.68 -3.60 -3.34
N VAL A 310 26.89 -4.41 -2.30
CA VAL A 310 27.68 -4.00 -1.13
C VAL A 310 29.04 -4.69 -1.27
N GLY A 311 29.99 -4.03 -1.92
CA GLY A 311 31.34 -4.55 -2.15
C GLY A 311 31.42 -5.71 -3.16
N PHE A 312 32.29 -6.69 -2.88
CA PHE A 312 32.54 -7.90 -3.71
C PHE A 312 31.52 -9.04 -3.52
N SER A 313 30.46 -8.81 -2.73
CA SER A 313 29.47 -9.84 -2.42
C SER A 313 28.37 -9.92 -3.49
N PRO A 314 27.87 -11.13 -3.85
CA PRO A 314 26.73 -11.26 -4.74
C PRO A 314 25.53 -10.43 -4.25
N PHE A 315 24.69 -10.00 -5.18
CA PHE A 315 23.50 -9.17 -4.90
C PHE A 315 22.62 -9.79 -3.81
N ASP A 316 22.68 -9.23 -2.59
CA ASP A 316 21.86 -9.66 -1.47
C ASP A 316 20.76 -8.63 -1.15
N CYS A 317 19.51 -8.97 -1.47
CA CYS A 317 18.35 -8.17 -1.08
C CYS A 317 17.79 -8.58 0.29
N ARG A 318 18.22 -9.70 0.86
CA ARG A 318 17.70 -10.27 2.11
C ARG A 318 17.70 -9.27 3.27
N PRO A 319 18.72 -8.41 3.47
CA PRO A 319 18.69 -7.42 4.54
C PRO A 319 17.47 -6.50 4.53
N LYS A 320 16.84 -6.27 3.37
CA LYS A 320 15.65 -5.41 3.28
C LYS A 320 14.41 -6.02 3.93
N TYR A 321 14.29 -7.35 3.88
CA TYR A 321 13.10 -8.05 4.34
C TYR A 321 13.34 -9.05 5.48
N LYS A 322 14.60 -9.35 5.83
CA LYS A 322 14.97 -10.24 6.94
C LYS A 322 14.27 -9.86 8.25
N LYS A 323 14.18 -8.56 8.56
CA LYS A 323 13.49 -8.06 9.76
C LYS A 323 12.03 -8.51 9.88
N TYR A 324 11.34 -8.76 8.76
CA TYR A 324 9.96 -9.25 8.77
C TYR A 324 9.90 -10.76 9.02
N ILE A 325 10.89 -11.51 8.50
CA ILE A 325 11.09 -12.93 8.83
C ILE A 325 11.38 -13.05 10.34
N ASP A 326 12.30 -12.23 10.86
CA ASP A 326 12.68 -12.25 12.28
C ASP A 326 11.50 -11.88 13.18
N TYR A 327 10.72 -10.87 12.81
CA TYR A 327 9.51 -10.48 13.54
C TYR A 327 8.50 -11.63 13.60
N THR A 328 8.10 -12.18 12.44
CA THR A 328 7.08 -13.24 12.37
C THR A 328 7.59 -14.56 12.96
N GLY A 329 8.89 -14.84 12.85
CA GLY A 329 9.47 -16.15 13.11
C GLY A 329 9.12 -17.20 12.04
N ASP A 330 8.58 -16.79 10.89
CA ASP A 330 8.11 -17.70 9.85
C ASP A 330 9.26 -18.20 8.96
N ASN A 331 9.83 -19.35 9.32
CA ASN A 331 10.83 -20.06 8.52
C ASN A 331 10.25 -20.70 7.25
N GLN A 332 8.92 -20.73 7.10
CA GLN A 332 8.17 -21.21 5.95
C GLN A 332 7.46 -20.05 5.24
N TRP A 333 8.09 -18.87 5.20
CA TRP A 333 7.53 -17.71 4.53
C TRP A 333 7.30 -17.97 3.03
N ILE A 334 6.33 -17.24 2.47
CA ILE A 334 5.89 -17.38 1.07
C ILE A 334 6.42 -16.20 0.25
N GLY A 335 7.00 -16.49 -0.91
CA GLY A 335 7.45 -15.51 -1.89
C GLY A 335 6.49 -15.41 -3.07
N LEU A 336 6.04 -14.20 -3.38
CA LEU A 336 5.28 -13.88 -4.59
C LEU A 336 6.11 -12.96 -5.47
N ASN A 337 6.33 -13.30 -6.73
CA ASN A 337 6.85 -12.36 -7.72
C ASN A 337 5.70 -11.89 -8.63
N ILE A 338 5.20 -10.69 -8.41
CA ILE A 338 4.03 -10.16 -9.11
C ILE A 338 4.50 -9.08 -10.09
N TRP A 339 4.28 -9.33 -11.38
CA TRP A 339 4.84 -8.49 -12.44
C TRP A 339 3.85 -8.22 -13.58
N GLN A 340 4.13 -7.16 -14.33
CA GLN A 340 3.55 -6.87 -15.65
C GLN A 340 4.71 -6.42 -16.54
N HIS A 341 4.58 -6.55 -17.86
CA HIS A 341 5.57 -5.98 -18.79
C HIS A 341 5.79 -4.49 -18.49
N LYS A 342 7.00 -3.99 -18.74
CA LYS A 342 7.34 -2.57 -18.51
C LYS A 342 6.35 -1.63 -19.20
N GLU A 343 5.98 -1.98 -20.43
CA GLU A 343 4.99 -1.30 -21.26
C GLU A 343 4.05 -2.36 -21.84
N GLY A 344 2.76 -2.06 -21.96
CA GLY A 344 1.75 -3.01 -22.43
C GLY A 344 1.96 -3.44 -23.88
N GLY A 345 2.55 -2.57 -24.70
CA GLY A 345 2.90 -2.85 -26.09
C GLY A 345 3.96 -3.94 -26.25
N ASN A 346 4.76 -4.20 -25.22
CA ASN A 346 5.80 -5.24 -25.23
C ASN A 346 5.26 -6.61 -24.77
N CYS A 347 3.97 -6.72 -24.47
CA CYS A 347 3.37 -7.97 -24.03
C CYS A 347 3.04 -8.87 -25.23
N THR A 348 3.86 -9.91 -25.40
CA THR A 348 3.74 -10.89 -26.50
C THR A 348 2.79 -12.04 -26.19
N PHE A 349 2.12 -12.03 -25.04
CA PHE A 349 1.19 -13.09 -24.65
C PHE A 349 -0.04 -13.09 -25.56
N ALA A 350 -0.77 -14.22 -25.59
CA ALA A 350 -2.06 -14.28 -26.27
C ALA A 350 -3.01 -13.21 -25.72
N ASP A 351 -3.95 -12.78 -26.55
CA ASP A 351 -4.78 -11.60 -26.32
C ASP A 351 -5.55 -11.62 -25.00
N GLU A 352 -6.00 -12.79 -24.54
CA GLU A 352 -6.69 -12.97 -23.27
C GLU A 352 -5.76 -12.94 -22.03
N PHE A 353 -4.44 -12.93 -22.21
CA PHE A 353 -3.44 -12.83 -21.14
C PHE A 353 -2.59 -11.57 -21.25
N LYS A 354 -2.80 -10.72 -22.26
CA LYS A 354 -2.02 -9.47 -22.39
C LYS A 354 -2.21 -8.57 -21.18
N CYS A 355 -1.13 -7.94 -20.72
CA CYS A 355 -1.18 -6.96 -19.65
C CYS A 355 -1.32 -5.52 -20.17
N GLU A 356 -1.78 -4.64 -19.30
CA GLU A 356 -1.78 -3.19 -19.50
C GLU A 356 -0.36 -2.61 -19.50
N GLY A 357 0.51 -3.13 -18.63
CA GLY A 357 1.89 -2.68 -18.50
C GLY A 357 2.10 -1.80 -17.26
N CYS A 358 3.30 -1.88 -16.67
CA CYS A 358 3.64 -1.14 -15.45
C CYS A 358 3.68 0.37 -15.67
N LYS A 359 4.05 0.84 -16.86
CA LYS A 359 4.06 2.26 -17.19
C LYS A 359 2.64 2.83 -17.22
N GLU A 360 1.76 2.20 -17.96
CA GLU A 360 0.36 2.59 -18.12
C GLU A 360 -0.38 2.50 -16.77
N SER A 361 -0.18 1.40 -16.03
CA SER A 361 -0.70 1.24 -14.66
C SER A 361 -0.12 2.28 -13.71
N GLY A 362 1.17 2.62 -13.87
CA GLY A 362 1.89 3.59 -13.08
C GLY A 362 1.38 5.01 -13.29
N GLU A 363 1.20 5.42 -14.55
CA GLU A 363 0.66 6.73 -14.94
C GLU A 363 -0.76 6.93 -14.40
N LYS A 364 -1.62 5.91 -14.45
CA LYS A 364 -2.94 5.95 -13.79
C LYS A 364 -2.84 6.14 -12.28
N ARG A 365 -1.84 5.52 -11.66
CA ARG A 365 -1.57 5.61 -10.22
C ARG A 365 -0.96 6.97 -9.83
N GLU A 366 -0.22 7.64 -10.71
CA GLU A 366 0.32 9.00 -10.44
C GLU A 366 -0.79 9.98 -10.08
N ILE A 367 -1.95 9.87 -10.75
CA ILE A 367 -3.12 10.72 -10.52
C ILE A 367 -3.67 10.53 -9.11
N LYS A 368 -3.69 9.29 -8.60
CA LYS A 368 -4.25 8.96 -7.28
C LYS A 368 -3.26 9.20 -6.15
N GLU A 369 -2.00 8.83 -6.35
CA GLU A 369 -0.98 8.86 -5.30
C GLU A 369 -0.07 10.09 -5.34
N GLY A 370 -0.12 10.89 -6.41
CA GLY A 370 0.82 12.01 -6.64
C GLY A 370 2.29 11.59 -6.81
N LYS A 371 2.61 10.32 -6.60
CA LYS A 371 3.94 9.76 -6.80
C LYS A 371 4.17 9.53 -8.28
N LYS A 372 5.14 10.25 -8.84
CA LYS A 372 5.59 10.02 -10.21
C LYS A 372 6.11 8.60 -10.38
N TYR A 373 5.61 7.89 -11.39
CA TYR A 373 6.10 6.60 -11.83
C TYR A 373 7.52 6.74 -12.40
N SER A 374 8.36 5.77 -12.08
CA SER A 374 9.69 5.63 -12.66
C SER A 374 9.89 4.19 -13.10
N GLY A 375 9.97 3.98 -14.41
CA GLY A 375 10.27 2.68 -15.00
C GLY A 375 11.76 2.33 -15.03
N SER A 376 12.65 3.19 -14.51
CA SER A 376 14.10 2.99 -14.59
C SER A 376 14.57 1.74 -13.85
N GLN A 377 13.90 1.41 -12.74
CA GLN A 377 14.21 0.25 -11.91
C GLN A 377 13.37 -0.98 -12.24
N TRP A 378 12.58 -0.96 -13.32
CA TRP A 378 11.65 -2.06 -13.64
C TRP A 378 12.39 -3.40 -13.78
N GLN A 379 13.44 -3.45 -14.60
CA GLN A 379 14.19 -4.70 -14.86
C GLN A 379 14.86 -5.21 -13.60
N THR A 380 15.54 -4.33 -12.86
CA THR A 380 16.19 -4.67 -11.59
C THR A 380 15.17 -5.19 -10.57
N SER A 381 14.01 -4.56 -10.47
CA SER A 381 12.93 -4.96 -9.56
C SER A 381 12.36 -6.33 -9.92
N TYR A 382 12.16 -6.59 -11.21
CA TYR A 382 11.69 -7.88 -11.72
C TYR A 382 12.71 -8.99 -11.45
N ASN A 383 13.97 -8.80 -11.86
CA ASN A 383 15.03 -9.80 -11.69
C ASN A 383 15.30 -10.11 -10.22
N ASN A 384 15.41 -9.08 -9.38
CA ASN A 384 15.59 -9.26 -7.94
C ASN A 384 14.35 -9.93 -7.33
N GLY A 385 13.14 -9.52 -7.73
CA GLY A 385 11.91 -10.11 -7.21
C GLY A 385 11.79 -11.60 -7.53
N GLN A 386 12.14 -12.00 -8.75
CA GLN A 386 12.19 -13.41 -9.14
C GLN A 386 13.23 -14.19 -8.32
N ARG A 387 14.47 -13.66 -8.21
CA ARG A 387 15.52 -14.31 -7.43
C ARG A 387 15.12 -14.49 -5.97
N GLU A 388 14.67 -13.43 -5.30
CA GLU A 388 14.32 -13.51 -3.88
C GLU A 388 13.07 -14.38 -3.65
N MET A 389 12.08 -14.35 -4.55
CA MET A 389 10.94 -15.27 -4.48
C MET A 389 11.37 -16.73 -4.45
N LEU A 390 12.36 -17.12 -5.28
CA LEU A 390 12.86 -18.49 -5.34
C LEU A 390 13.58 -18.95 -4.06
N THR A 391 13.99 -18.02 -3.20
CA THR A 391 14.59 -18.33 -1.88
C THR A 391 13.55 -18.63 -0.79
N ALA A 392 12.27 -18.39 -1.08
CA ALA A 392 11.18 -18.70 -0.15
C ALA A 392 11.04 -20.21 0.06
N VAL A 393 10.74 -20.60 1.29
CA VAL A 393 10.69 -22.02 1.66
C VAL A 393 9.25 -22.55 1.62
N GLY A 394 8.27 -21.78 2.10
CA GLY A 394 6.89 -22.26 2.24
C GLY A 394 5.98 -22.04 1.04
N GLY A 395 6.48 -21.45 -0.04
CA GLY A 395 5.74 -21.26 -1.29
C GLY A 395 6.43 -20.26 -2.21
N ARG A 396 6.49 -20.59 -3.51
CA ARG A 396 7.25 -19.84 -4.52
C ARG A 396 6.40 -19.62 -5.76
N TYR A 397 5.79 -18.44 -5.87
CA TYR A 397 4.76 -18.21 -6.88
C TYR A 397 5.11 -16.99 -7.74
N GLU A 398 5.08 -17.18 -9.06
CA GLU A 398 5.23 -16.11 -10.04
C GLU A 398 3.88 -15.79 -10.67
N ILE A 399 3.53 -14.51 -10.70
CA ILE A 399 2.21 -14.03 -11.15
C ILE A 399 2.42 -12.95 -12.19
N HIS A 400 2.04 -13.25 -13.43
CA HIS A 400 1.87 -12.21 -14.45
C HIS A 400 0.47 -11.63 -14.32
N ASN A 401 0.42 -10.37 -13.92
CA ASN A 401 -0.81 -9.63 -13.73
C ASN A 401 -1.21 -8.89 -15.02
N THR A 402 -2.47 -8.99 -15.43
CA THR A 402 -2.94 -8.30 -16.64
C THR A 402 -3.19 -6.81 -16.41
N GLY A 403 -3.25 -6.37 -15.15
CA GLY A 403 -3.56 -4.98 -14.81
C GLY A 403 -5.02 -4.60 -15.08
N GLY A 404 -5.91 -5.59 -15.24
CA GLY A 404 -7.31 -5.35 -15.57
C GLY A 404 -7.54 -4.98 -17.04
N LYS A 405 -6.56 -5.25 -17.92
CA LYS A 405 -6.73 -5.12 -19.37
C LYS A 405 -7.93 -5.92 -19.83
N LYS A 406 -8.65 -5.37 -20.81
CA LYS A 406 -9.76 -6.05 -21.47
C LYS A 406 -9.44 -6.24 -22.95
N THR A 407 -9.77 -7.40 -23.49
CA THR A 407 -9.79 -7.66 -24.93
C THR A 407 -11.23 -7.98 -25.34
N ASN A 408 -11.76 -7.27 -26.34
CA ASN A 408 -13.15 -7.40 -26.80
C ASN A 408 -14.18 -7.28 -25.65
N GLY A 409 -13.91 -6.38 -24.69
CA GLY A 409 -14.78 -6.14 -23.53
C GLY A 409 -14.65 -7.16 -22.38
N ILE A 410 -13.92 -8.25 -22.58
CA ILE A 410 -13.72 -9.32 -21.59
C ILE A 410 -12.41 -9.07 -20.82
N LEU A 411 -12.42 -9.25 -19.50
CA LEU A 411 -11.23 -9.12 -18.66
C LEU A 411 -10.20 -10.21 -19.00
N ASN A 412 -8.96 -9.77 -19.18
CA ASN A 412 -7.83 -10.67 -19.39
C ASN A 412 -7.47 -11.40 -18.09
N LYS A 413 -7.04 -12.64 -18.23
CA LYS A 413 -6.73 -13.55 -17.12
C LYS A 413 -5.26 -13.43 -16.71
N ASN A 414 -5.01 -13.45 -15.40
CA ASN A 414 -3.64 -13.55 -14.89
C ASN A 414 -3.08 -14.95 -15.17
N THR A 415 -1.75 -15.05 -15.25
CA THR A 415 -1.08 -16.35 -15.23
C THR A 415 -0.39 -16.55 -13.88
N PHE A 416 -0.37 -17.81 -13.44
CA PHE A 416 0.16 -18.23 -12.15
C PHE A 416 1.10 -19.41 -12.37
N ILE A 417 2.38 -19.22 -12.09
CA ILE A 417 3.41 -20.24 -12.15
C ILE A 417 3.79 -20.62 -10.73
N ASP A 418 3.75 -21.91 -10.46
CA ASP A 418 4.11 -22.48 -9.18
C ASP A 418 5.47 -23.15 -9.25
N HIS A 419 6.41 -22.65 -8.45
CA HIS A 419 7.76 -23.19 -8.33
C HIS A 419 7.93 -24.02 -7.06
N THR A 420 6.86 -24.28 -6.29
CA THR A 420 6.93 -25.00 -5.02
C THR A 420 7.22 -26.48 -5.25
N ASN A 421 8.11 -27.06 -4.45
CA ASN A 421 8.35 -28.50 -4.46
C ASN A 421 7.37 -29.15 -3.49
N TYR A 422 6.28 -29.70 -4.00
CA TYR A 422 5.28 -30.37 -3.17
C TYR A 422 5.78 -31.73 -2.70
N SER A 423 5.51 -32.06 -1.44
CA SER A 423 5.70 -33.40 -0.91
C SER A 423 4.59 -34.36 -1.36
N LYS A 424 3.40 -33.82 -1.68
CA LYS A 424 2.22 -34.56 -2.15
C LYS A 424 1.65 -33.92 -3.41
N GLU A 425 1.41 -34.74 -4.43
CA GLU A 425 0.86 -34.29 -5.72
C GLU A 425 -0.59 -33.77 -5.62
N ASP A 426 -1.36 -34.26 -4.64
CA ASP A 426 -2.74 -33.84 -4.44
C ASP A 426 -2.85 -32.39 -3.96
N ASP A 427 -1.92 -31.92 -3.11
CA ASP A 427 -1.87 -30.53 -2.65
C ASP A 427 -1.69 -29.57 -3.84
N ARG A 428 -0.84 -29.96 -4.81
CA ARG A 428 -0.63 -29.22 -6.06
C ARG A 428 -1.91 -29.16 -6.91
N ARG A 429 -2.62 -30.29 -7.04
CA ARG A 429 -3.86 -30.38 -7.82
C ARG A 429 -4.97 -29.52 -7.21
N GLU A 430 -5.05 -29.47 -5.88
CA GLU A 430 -6.05 -28.64 -5.19
C GLU A 430 -5.76 -27.15 -5.38
N LEU A 431 -4.49 -26.74 -5.29
CA LEU A 431 -4.09 -25.37 -5.61
C LEU A 431 -4.42 -25.02 -7.07
N GLU A 432 -4.07 -25.89 -8.02
CA GLU A 432 -4.38 -25.69 -9.44
C GLU A 432 -5.88 -25.50 -9.68
N LYS A 433 -6.72 -26.30 -9.01
CA LYS A 433 -8.17 -26.16 -9.06
C LYS A 433 -8.62 -24.78 -8.56
N LYS A 434 -8.14 -24.34 -7.39
CA LYS A 434 -8.49 -23.04 -6.80
C LYS A 434 -8.05 -21.85 -7.67
N ILE A 435 -6.88 -21.94 -8.29
CA ILE A 435 -6.38 -20.92 -9.23
C ILE A 435 -7.30 -20.81 -10.45
N LYS A 436 -7.76 -21.95 -10.99
CA LYS A 436 -8.72 -21.96 -12.11
C LYS A 436 -10.09 -21.42 -11.72
N GLU A 437 -10.57 -21.68 -10.49
CA GLU A 437 -11.84 -21.16 -9.95
C GLU A 437 -11.88 -19.63 -9.92
N ILE A 438 -10.77 -18.97 -9.59
CA ILE A 438 -10.68 -17.49 -9.64
C ILE A 438 -10.42 -16.92 -11.04
N GLY A 439 -10.48 -17.78 -12.07
CA GLY A 439 -10.36 -17.40 -13.48
C GLY A 439 -8.92 -17.17 -13.96
N TRP A 440 -7.91 -17.63 -13.22
CA TRP A 440 -6.50 -17.50 -13.61
C TRP A 440 -6.03 -18.74 -14.38
N ARG A 441 -4.99 -18.57 -15.20
CA ARG A 441 -4.31 -19.68 -15.86
C ARG A 441 -3.20 -20.22 -14.97
N TYR A 442 -3.37 -21.45 -14.50
CA TYR A 442 -2.32 -22.19 -13.83
C TYR A 442 -1.28 -22.72 -14.83
N CYS A 443 -0.01 -22.62 -14.48
CA CYS A 443 1.15 -22.96 -15.29
C CYS A 443 2.09 -23.86 -14.50
N ASN A 444 2.35 -25.07 -15.00
CA ASN A 444 3.36 -25.94 -14.39
C ASN A 444 4.75 -25.50 -14.86
N ASN A 445 5.69 -25.35 -13.91
CA ASN A 445 7.08 -24.99 -14.15
C ASN A 445 7.80 -25.94 -15.12
N SER A 446 7.30 -27.17 -15.31
CA SER A 446 7.87 -28.16 -16.24
C SER A 446 7.55 -27.91 -17.72
N LEU A 447 6.71 -26.93 -18.08
CA LEU A 447 6.30 -26.66 -19.45
C LEU A 447 6.36 -25.15 -19.74
N ALA A 448 7.32 -24.74 -20.58
CA ALA A 448 7.61 -23.38 -21.03
C ALA A 448 6.47 -22.62 -21.77
N ASN A 449 5.21 -23.05 -21.65
CA ASN A 449 4.14 -22.70 -22.59
C ASN A 449 3.09 -21.72 -22.03
N CYS A 450 3.39 -20.96 -20.98
CA CYS A 450 2.49 -19.89 -20.55
C CYS A 450 2.69 -18.58 -21.31
N SER A 451 3.79 -18.47 -22.05
CA SER A 451 4.24 -17.23 -22.68
C SER A 451 3.88 -17.13 -24.18
N THR A 452 3.48 -18.22 -24.83
CA THR A 452 3.42 -18.27 -26.30
C THR A 452 2.10 -18.84 -26.82
N GLY A 453 1.35 -18.01 -27.54
CA GLY A 453 0.70 -18.48 -28.76
C GLY A 453 1.76 -18.43 -29.85
N ASN A 454 2.35 -19.59 -30.16
CA ASN A 454 3.44 -19.79 -31.12
C ASN A 454 4.85 -19.31 -30.73
N GLU A 455 5.80 -20.19 -31.08
CA GLU A 455 7.26 -20.08 -31.12
C GLU A 455 8.05 -20.10 -29.80
N SER A 456 8.96 -21.08 -29.76
CA SER A 456 9.99 -21.34 -28.77
C SER A 456 10.82 -20.09 -28.44
N VAL A 457 10.50 -19.42 -27.34
CA VAL A 457 11.43 -18.51 -26.68
C VAL A 457 12.42 -19.37 -25.90
N ASN A 458 13.70 -19.30 -26.26
CA ASN A 458 14.79 -19.87 -25.47
C ASN A 458 14.77 -19.23 -24.08
N ILE A 459 14.14 -19.91 -23.13
CA ILE A 459 14.39 -19.68 -21.71
C ILE A 459 15.88 -19.91 -21.53
N VAL A 460 16.59 -18.90 -21.05
CA VAL A 460 17.96 -19.03 -20.55
C VAL A 460 17.92 -20.18 -19.55
N LYS A 461 18.40 -21.36 -19.96
CA LYS A 461 18.68 -22.46 -19.04
C LYS A 461 19.64 -21.89 -18.01
N TYR A 462 19.13 -21.59 -16.82
CA TYR A 462 20.00 -21.32 -15.70
C TYR A 462 20.80 -22.59 -15.47
N ASP A 463 22.11 -22.45 -15.64
CA ASP A 463 23.04 -23.51 -15.37
C ASP A 463 22.91 -23.92 -13.90
N THR A 464 22.38 -25.12 -13.67
CA THR A 464 22.21 -25.75 -12.36
C THR A 464 23.55 -25.99 -11.65
N ASN A 465 24.68 -25.71 -12.30
CA ASN A 465 26.02 -25.81 -11.72
C ASN A 465 26.25 -24.89 -10.50
N HIS A 466 25.43 -23.86 -10.28
CA HIS A 466 25.53 -23.05 -9.05
C HIS A 466 24.99 -23.76 -7.79
N VAL A 467 24.11 -24.77 -7.93
CA VAL A 467 23.61 -25.56 -6.79
C VAL A 467 24.65 -26.59 -6.35
N VAL A 468 25.46 -27.10 -7.29
CA VAL A 468 26.57 -28.01 -6.98
C VAL A 468 27.66 -27.29 -6.17
N PHE A 469 27.96 -26.03 -6.47
CA PHE A 469 28.98 -25.26 -5.77
C PHE A 469 28.63 -24.99 -4.28
N ILE A 470 27.35 -24.81 -3.95
CA ILE A 470 26.91 -24.64 -2.56
C ILE A 470 26.98 -25.96 -1.80
N LYS A 471 26.65 -27.09 -2.44
CA LYS A 471 26.77 -28.41 -1.83
C LYS A 471 28.24 -28.76 -1.54
N ASP A 472 29.14 -28.46 -2.48
CA ASP A 472 30.58 -28.72 -2.34
C ASP A 472 31.25 -27.84 -1.27
N ILE A 473 30.73 -26.63 -1.03
CA ILE A 473 31.16 -25.76 0.08
C ILE A 473 30.64 -26.29 1.42
N LEU A 474 29.38 -26.73 1.49
CA LEU A 474 28.79 -27.25 2.73
C LEU A 474 29.43 -28.59 3.14
N ASP A 475 29.73 -29.47 2.19
CA ASP A 475 30.38 -30.75 2.46
C ASP A 475 31.86 -30.57 2.90
N LYS A 476 32.52 -29.46 2.53
CA LYS A 476 33.87 -29.09 2.99
C LYS A 476 33.91 -28.29 4.29
N MET A 477 32.76 -27.84 4.81
CA MET A 477 32.66 -27.13 6.09
C MET A 477 32.29 -28.04 7.27
N PHE A 478 31.90 -29.28 7.00
CA PHE A 478 31.50 -30.28 8.02
C PHE A 478 32.36 -31.55 8.02
N LEU A 479 33.55 -31.50 7.42
CA LEU A 479 34.70 -32.37 7.65
C LEU A 479 35.85 -31.51 8.15
#